data_AF-A0A1G5TJJ5-F1
#
_entry.id   AF-A0A1G5TJJ5-F1
#
_cell.length_a   1.000
_cell.length_b   1.000
_cell.length_c   1.000
_cell.angle_alpha   90.00
_cell.angle_beta   90.00
_cell.angle_gamma   90.00
#
_symmetry.space_group_name_H-M   'P 1'
#
loop_
_entity.id
_entity.type
_entity.pdbx_description
1 polymer ?
#
loop_
_entity_poly.entity_id
_entity_poly.type
_entity_poly.pdbx_seq_one_letter_code
_entity_poly.pdbx_strand_id
1 'polypeptide(L)' 'MVHGGPFPASSDGRSSSLGTLAVERFLRPVCNQDRPEALLPPLLRPDNPWHRARRIDGVLAPQPGR' A
#
# COMPACT_ATOMS: atom_id res chain seq x y z
N MET A 1 -0.27 -12.27 -11.99
CA MET A 1 -0.32 -13.69 -11.53
C MET A 1 -1.31 -13.77 -10.38
N VAL A 2 -2.13 -14.81 -10.34
CA VAL A 2 -3.01 -15.12 -9.21
C VAL A 2 -2.79 -16.59 -8.87
N HIS A 3 -2.08 -16.86 -7.77
CA HIS A 3 -1.85 -18.22 -7.28
C HIS A 3 -2.59 -18.41 -5.96
N GLY A 4 -3.67 -19.18 -5.99
CA GLY A 4 -4.65 -19.32 -4.92
C GLY A 4 -6.00 -19.75 -5.50
N GLY A 5 -7.09 -19.41 -4.81
CA GLY A 5 -8.45 -19.70 -5.25
C GLY A 5 -9.38 -20.04 -4.07
N PRO A 6 -10.65 -20.40 -4.34
CA PRO A 6 -11.57 -20.87 -3.31
C PRO A 6 -11.03 -22.10 -2.56
N PHE A 7 -11.49 -22.32 -1.34
CA PHE A 7 -11.17 -23.54 -0.59
C PHE A 7 -11.54 -24.80 -1.42
N PRO A 8 -10.67 -25.83 -1.52
CA PRO A 8 -9.47 -26.07 -0.72
C PRO A 8 -8.15 -25.53 -1.30
N ALA A 9 -8.17 -24.81 -2.44
CA ALA A 9 -6.93 -24.31 -3.06
C ALA A 9 -6.18 -23.29 -2.20
N SER A 10 -6.90 -22.49 -1.40
CA SER A 10 -6.36 -21.57 -0.40
C SER A 10 -7.31 -21.45 0.78
N SER A 11 -6.78 -21.12 1.97
CA SER A 11 -7.58 -20.76 3.14
C SER A 11 -8.13 -19.33 3.06
N ASP A 12 -7.53 -18.46 2.25
CA ASP A 12 -8.04 -17.12 1.92
C ASP A 12 -8.03 -16.92 0.40
N GLY A 13 -9.20 -17.05 -0.21
CA GLY A 13 -9.41 -16.91 -1.66
C GLY A 13 -9.36 -15.48 -2.18
N ARG A 14 -9.23 -14.47 -1.31
CA ARG A 14 -9.07 -13.06 -1.71
C ARG A 14 -7.62 -12.68 -2.00
N SER A 15 -6.67 -13.56 -1.68
CA SER A 15 -5.22 -13.29 -1.75
C SER A 15 -4.53 -14.10 -2.86
N SER A 16 -3.27 -13.73 -3.15
CA SER A 16 -2.35 -14.53 -3.97
C SER A 16 -1.10 -14.87 -3.16
N SER A 17 -0.61 -16.11 -3.25
CA SER A 17 0.64 -16.53 -2.59
C SER A 17 1.89 -16.33 -3.45
N LEU A 18 1.74 -16.08 -4.76
CA LEU A 18 2.80 -15.73 -5.70
C LEU A 18 2.54 -14.39 -6.41
N GLY A 19 3.58 -13.81 -6.99
CA GLY A 19 3.51 -12.51 -7.67
C GLY A 19 3.56 -11.33 -6.69
N THR A 20 3.64 -10.11 -7.23
CA THR A 20 3.87 -8.89 -6.43
C THR A 20 2.75 -8.59 -5.43
N LEU A 21 1.51 -9.00 -5.71
CA LEU A 21 0.36 -8.85 -4.79
C LEU A 21 0.49 -9.69 -3.52
N ALA A 22 1.37 -10.70 -3.48
CA ALA A 22 1.52 -11.56 -2.30
C ALA A 22 2.02 -10.79 -1.06
N VAL A 23 2.67 -9.63 -1.25
CA VAL A 23 3.13 -8.77 -0.14
C VAL A 23 1.96 -8.25 0.70
N GLU A 24 0.79 -8.04 0.12
CA GLU A 24 -0.38 -7.46 0.80
C GLU A 24 -0.88 -8.33 1.96
N ARG A 25 -0.60 -9.65 1.93
CA ARG A 25 -0.93 -10.60 3.01
C ARG A 25 -0.24 -10.28 4.34
N PHE A 26 0.83 -9.50 4.31
CA PHE A 26 1.66 -9.19 5.48
C PHE A 26 1.61 -7.70 5.87
N LEU A 27 0.72 -6.92 5.24
CA LEU A 27 0.56 -5.49 5.49
C LEU A 27 -0.79 -5.21 6.17
N ARG A 28 -0.85 -4.08 6.89
CA ARG A 28 -2.09 -3.51 7.40
C ARG A 28 -2.07 -1.99 7.27
N PRO A 29 -3.21 -1.34 6.94
CA PRO A 29 -3.27 0.12 6.87
C PRO A 29 -3.21 0.74 8.28
N VAL A 30 -2.65 1.95 8.37
CA VAL A 30 -2.64 2.79 9.58
C VAL A 30 -2.94 4.23 9.18
N CYS A 31 -3.92 4.85 9.83
CA CYS A 31 -4.25 6.26 9.64
C CYS A 31 -3.54 7.13 10.68
N ASN A 32 -2.95 8.25 10.25
CA ASN A 32 -2.36 9.26 11.12
C ASN A 32 -3.17 10.55 10.99
N GLN A 33 -3.79 11.00 12.07
CA GLN A 33 -4.59 12.22 12.12
C GLN A 33 -3.90 13.25 13.02
N ASP A 34 -3.88 14.52 12.59
CA ASP A 34 -3.36 15.68 13.34
C ASP A 34 -1.95 15.47 13.94
N ARG A 35 -1.12 14.68 13.26
CA ARG A 35 0.27 14.40 13.67
C ARG A 35 1.21 15.53 13.22
N PRO A 36 2.06 16.07 14.10
CA PRO A 36 3.15 16.95 13.71
C PRO A 36 4.05 16.30 12.65
N GLU A 37 4.50 17.08 11.67
CA GLU A 37 5.28 16.58 10.53
C GLU A 37 6.55 15.83 10.96
N ALA A 38 7.24 16.31 12.01
CA ALA A 38 8.43 15.68 12.56
C ALA A 38 8.19 14.24 13.06
N LEU A 39 6.94 13.90 13.40
CA LEU A 39 6.52 12.56 13.86
C LEU A 39 5.89 11.72 12.73
N LEU A 40 5.66 12.29 11.55
CA LEU A 40 5.17 11.53 10.42
C LEU A 40 6.27 10.63 9.86
N PRO A 41 5.94 9.37 9.48
CA PRO A 41 6.86 8.54 8.72
C PRO A 41 7.15 9.23 7.37
N PRO A 42 8.38 9.10 6.82
CA PRO A 42 8.76 9.81 5.60
C PRO A 42 7.79 9.64 4.43
N LEU A 43 7.17 8.46 4.28
CA LEU A 43 6.17 8.18 3.23
C LEU A 43 4.93 9.10 3.28
N LEU A 44 4.55 9.58 4.47
CA LEU A 44 3.36 10.40 4.68
C LEU A 44 3.65 11.91 4.74
N ARG A 45 4.92 12.32 4.69
CA ARG A 45 5.28 13.75 4.76
C ARG A 45 4.86 14.49 3.47
N PRO A 46 4.44 15.76 3.55
CA PRO A 46 3.94 16.51 2.40
C PRO A 46 4.92 16.56 1.22
N ASP A 47 6.21 16.77 1.52
CA ASP A 47 7.34 16.87 0.59
C ASP A 47 7.63 15.57 -0.20
N ASN A 48 7.03 14.43 0.19
CA ASN A 48 7.17 13.13 -0.48
C ASN A 48 8.65 12.74 -0.74
N PRO A 49 9.47 12.62 0.32
CA PRO A 49 10.91 12.41 0.19
C PRO A 49 11.27 11.07 -0.48
N TRP A 50 10.31 10.14 -0.56
CA TRP A 50 10.50 8.84 -1.19
C TRP A 50 9.95 8.75 -2.62
N HIS A 51 9.43 9.86 -3.16
CA HIS A 51 8.86 9.94 -4.51
C HIS A 51 7.92 8.77 -4.82
N ARG A 52 7.03 8.43 -3.87
CA ARG A 52 6.06 7.34 -4.04
C ARG A 52 4.76 7.88 -4.61
N ALA A 53 4.04 7.04 -5.33
CA ALA A 53 2.68 7.33 -5.78
C ALA A 53 1.76 7.45 -4.55
N ARG A 54 0.87 8.46 -4.55
CA ARG A 54 -0.08 8.73 -3.47
C ARG A 54 -1.46 8.98 -4.07
N ARG A 55 -2.51 8.64 -3.33
CA ARG A 55 -3.87 9.12 -3.63
C ARG A 55 -4.19 10.29 -2.71
N ILE A 56 -4.51 11.44 -3.27
CA ILE A 56 -4.89 12.66 -2.54
C ILE A 56 -6.32 12.97 -2.97
N ASP A 57 -7.26 13.03 -2.01
CA ASP A 57 -8.68 13.25 -2.25
C ASP A 57 -9.28 12.32 -3.34
N GLY A 58 -8.85 11.06 -3.34
CA GLY A 58 -9.27 10.03 -4.30
C GLY A 58 -8.51 10.02 -5.62
N VAL A 59 -7.77 11.08 -5.95
CA VAL A 59 -7.01 11.22 -7.21
C VAL A 59 -5.60 10.67 -7.06
N LEU A 60 -5.16 9.83 -8.01
CA LEU A 60 -3.78 9.35 -8.04
C LEU A 60 -2.85 10.50 -8.44
N ALA A 61 -2.02 10.96 -7.51
CA ALA A 61 -1.01 11.97 -7.76
C ALA A 61 0.14 11.38 -8.59
N PRO A 62 0.70 12.14 -9.54
CA PRO A 62 1.83 11.69 -10.36
C PRO A 62 3.02 11.34 -9.46
N GLN A 63 3.69 10.24 -9.80
CA GLN A 63 4.93 9.89 -9.14
C GLN A 63 6.04 10.80 -9.68
N PRO A 64 6.75 11.56 -8.83
CA PRO A 64 7.85 12.39 -9.31
C PRO A 64 8.92 11.52 -9.98
N GLY A 65 9.31 11.85 -11.21
CA GLY A 65 10.39 11.15 -11.94
C GLY A 65 9.99 9.91 -12.73
N ARG A 66 8.69 9.67 -12.95
CA ARG A 66 8.17 8.69 -13.91
C ARG A 66 7.24 9.34 -14.92
#